data_AF-A0A928ZV43-F1
#
_entry.id   AF-A0A928ZV43-F1
#
_cell.length_a   1.000
_cell.length_b   1.000
_cell.length_c   1.000
_cell.angle_alpha   90.00
_cell.angle_beta   90.00
_cell.angle_gamma   90.00
#
_symmetry.space_group_name_H-M   'P 1'
#
loop_
_entity.id
_entity.type
_entity.pdbx_description
1 polymer ?
#
loop_
_entity_poly.entity_id
_entity_poly.type
_entity_poly.pdbx_seq_one_letter_code
_entity_poly.pdbx_strand_id
1 'polypeptide(L)'
;MAWFLSYILSVGLSLLVGYGLLVKAMGQSAARRQMSHALPWIVLGFAIAFTSAFTAVWKQSVWSFIHLAYIISVSLWLLIWPVRKRKAGSLQLNVGRTWHNRMLFWIGIAEFAIAAMITWIAWLTLTEVANSSIEVAQLSLKVAFWWVLAAFIFALGLNKLELRDNGLCFLYNFIPWQRMKSYTWDTNYPNILVIQIHPRFVFLPASMNIRVPEQHRDAIDRVVQTYIPCSPPDSLALS
;
A
#
# COMPACT_ATOMS: atom_id res chain seq x y z
N MET A 1 28.30 0.91 -8.24
CA MET A 1 27.96 -0.42 -7.68
C MET A 1 27.81 -0.41 -6.16
N ALA A 2 28.77 0.10 -5.38
CA ALA A 2 28.68 0.09 -3.91
C ALA A 2 27.44 0.80 -3.33
N TRP A 3 27.07 1.95 -3.90
CA TRP A 3 25.89 2.73 -3.55
C TRP A 3 24.57 1.97 -3.82
N PHE A 4 24.51 1.22 -4.93
CA PHE A 4 23.39 0.35 -5.27
C PHE A 4 23.22 -0.80 -4.27
N LEU A 5 24.32 -1.44 -3.85
CA LEU A 5 24.31 -2.46 -2.80
C LEU A 5 23.87 -1.91 -1.44
N SER A 6 24.34 -0.70 -1.06
CA SER A 6 23.91 -0.04 0.18
C SER A 6 22.41 0.25 0.20
N TYR A 7 21.84 0.62 -0.96
CA TYR A 7 20.42 0.88 -1.13
C TYR A 7 19.59 -0.40 -0.99
N ILE A 8 20.00 -1.49 -1.65
CA ILE A 8 19.36 -2.80 -1.54
C ILE A 8 19.38 -3.30 -0.11
N LEU A 9 20.50 -3.15 0.58
CA LEU A 9 20.63 -3.53 1.97
C LEU A 9 19.73 -2.69 2.87
N SER A 10 19.71 -1.36 2.71
CA SER A 10 18.90 -0.46 3.54
C SER A 10 17.40 -0.70 3.37
N VAL A 11 16.94 -0.83 2.13
CA VAL A 11 15.53 -1.14 1.84
C VAL A 11 15.18 -2.55 2.26
N GLY A 12 16.00 -3.53 1.89
CA GLY A 12 15.78 -4.94 2.21
C GLY A 12 15.69 -5.14 3.72
N LEU A 13 16.56 -4.48 4.48
CA LEU A 13 16.53 -4.45 5.94
C LEU A 13 15.26 -3.76 6.45
N SER A 14 14.86 -2.62 5.88
CA SER A 14 13.65 -1.90 6.28
C SER A 14 12.38 -2.74 6.04
N LEU A 15 12.30 -3.45 4.91
CA LEU A 15 11.21 -4.38 4.60
C LEU A 15 11.25 -5.63 5.48
N LEU A 16 12.43 -6.19 5.77
CA LEU A 16 12.60 -7.31 6.70
C LEU A 16 12.18 -6.94 8.12
N VAL A 17 12.58 -5.77 8.59
CA VAL A 17 12.17 -5.24 9.90
C VAL A 17 10.66 -5.00 9.92
N GLY A 18 10.11 -4.37 8.88
CA GLY A 18 8.66 -4.18 8.74
C GLY A 18 7.88 -5.50 8.74
N TYR A 19 8.39 -6.52 8.02
CA TYR A 19 7.82 -7.86 8.00
C TYR A 19 7.95 -8.58 9.35
N GLY A 20 9.09 -8.48 10.02
CA GLY A 20 9.30 -9.06 11.36
C GLY A 20 8.33 -8.46 12.38
N LEU A 21 8.10 -7.15 12.33
CA LEU A 21 7.10 -6.48 13.17
C LEU A 21 5.68 -6.95 12.84
N LEU A 22 5.34 -7.15 11.56
CA LEU A 22 4.05 -7.70 11.12
C LEU A 22 3.83 -9.14 11.62
N VAL A 23 4.84 -10.00 11.51
CA VAL A 23 4.78 -11.40 11.96
C VAL A 23 4.62 -11.45 13.48
N LYS A 24 5.39 -10.67 14.23
CA LYS A 24 5.31 -10.61 15.69
C LYS A 24 3.95 -10.09 16.17
N ALA A 25 3.32 -9.19 15.42
CA ALA A 25 2.07 -8.55 15.82
C ALA A 25 0.79 -9.33 15.48
N MET A 26 0.80 -10.17 14.44
CA MET A 26 -0.42 -10.80 13.90
C MET A 26 -0.28 -12.29 13.56
N GLY A 27 0.90 -12.88 13.78
CA GLY A 27 1.20 -14.24 13.34
C GLY A 27 1.60 -14.32 11.86
N GLN A 28 2.43 -15.31 11.53
CA GLN A 28 3.07 -15.45 10.22
C GLN A 28 2.07 -15.66 9.08
N SER A 29 0.98 -16.40 9.33
CA SER A 29 -0.06 -16.71 8.36
C SER A 29 -0.90 -15.48 7.97
N ALA A 30 -1.30 -14.67 8.96
CA ALA A 30 -2.05 -13.44 8.73
C ALA A 30 -1.19 -12.36 8.07
N ALA A 31 0.07 -12.20 8.52
CA ALA A 31 1.01 -11.25 7.92
C ALA A 31 1.24 -11.54 6.42
N ARG A 32 1.42 -12.82 6.04
CA ARG A 32 1.64 -13.23 4.64
C ARG A 32 0.43 -12.96 3.74
N ARG A 33 -0.78 -13.28 4.19
CA ARG A 33 -2.02 -13.04 3.40
C ARG A 33 -2.28 -11.55 3.21
N GLN A 34 -1.96 -10.72 4.19
CA GLN A 34 -2.31 -9.31 4.19
C GLN A 34 -1.31 -8.44 3.42
N MET A 35 -0.04 -8.83 3.38
CA MET A 35 0.95 -8.15 2.53
C MET A 35 0.53 -8.23 1.06
N SER A 36 -0.10 -9.32 0.61
CA SER A 36 -0.50 -9.56 -0.79
C SER A 36 -1.34 -8.46 -1.47
N HIS A 37 -1.98 -7.56 -0.71
CA HIS A 37 -2.74 -6.44 -1.27
C HIS A 37 -1.91 -5.20 -1.60
N ALA A 38 -0.93 -4.87 -0.76
CA ALA A 38 -0.01 -3.75 -0.98
C ALA A 38 1.27 -4.18 -1.70
N LEU A 39 1.64 -5.46 -1.54
CA LEU A 39 2.81 -6.09 -2.15
C LEU A 39 2.86 -5.89 -3.67
N PRO A 40 1.78 -5.98 -4.46
CA PRO A 40 1.89 -5.82 -5.90
C PRO A 40 2.35 -4.41 -6.28
N TRP A 41 1.87 -3.38 -5.59
CA TRP A 41 2.26 -1.99 -5.86
C TRP A 41 3.65 -1.66 -5.33
N ILE A 42 4.01 -2.20 -4.16
CA ILE A 42 5.35 -2.05 -3.58
C ILE A 42 6.37 -2.80 -4.43
N VAL A 43 6.10 -4.06 -4.79
CA VAL A 43 6.96 -4.88 -5.67
C VAL A 43 7.03 -4.29 -7.06
N LEU A 44 5.94 -3.74 -7.61
CA LEU A 44 5.99 -3.07 -8.90
C LEU A 44 6.84 -1.80 -8.83
N GLY A 45 6.66 -0.96 -7.79
CA GLY A 45 7.50 0.21 -7.55
C GLY A 45 8.98 -0.17 -7.40
N PHE A 46 9.26 -1.23 -6.63
CA PHE A 46 10.61 -1.76 -6.47
C PHE A 46 11.18 -2.34 -7.75
N ALA A 47 10.39 -3.10 -8.50
CA ALA A 47 10.80 -3.64 -9.78
C ALA A 47 11.18 -2.50 -10.72
N ILE A 48 10.34 -1.47 -10.83
CA ILE A 48 10.59 -0.26 -11.64
C ILE A 48 11.83 0.51 -11.15
N ALA A 49 12.07 0.58 -9.84
CA ALA A 49 13.30 1.18 -9.31
C ALA A 49 14.56 0.37 -9.69
N PHE A 50 14.47 -0.97 -9.61
CA PHE A 50 15.55 -1.92 -9.92
C PHE A 50 15.89 -2.03 -11.41
N THR A 51 14.89 -1.69 -12.20
CA THR A 51 14.84 -1.67 -13.66
C THR A 51 15.93 -0.77 -14.27
N SER A 52 16.34 0.29 -13.55
CA SER A 52 17.50 1.13 -13.90
C SER A 52 18.86 0.40 -13.83
N ALA A 53 18.95 -0.75 -13.15
CA ALA A 53 20.15 -1.59 -13.14
C ALA A 53 20.24 -2.52 -14.37
N PHE A 54 19.13 -2.67 -15.11
CA PHE A 54 19.01 -3.48 -16.33
C PHE A 54 19.00 -2.63 -17.61
N THR A 55 19.52 -1.40 -17.55
CA THR A 55 19.69 -0.50 -18.71
C THR A 55 20.51 -1.11 -19.84
N ALA A 56 21.31 -2.14 -19.56
CA ALA A 56 22.02 -2.92 -20.59
C ALA A 56 21.08 -3.72 -21.51
N VAL A 57 19.88 -4.10 -21.04
CA VAL A 57 18.94 -4.96 -21.78
C VAL A 57 17.93 -4.16 -22.59
N TRP A 58 17.52 -2.99 -22.08
CA TRP A 58 16.50 -2.14 -22.70
C TRP A 58 17.00 -0.72 -22.88
N LYS A 59 16.70 -0.10 -24.03
CA LYS A 59 17.06 1.29 -24.32
C LYS A 59 16.53 2.22 -23.21
N GLN A 60 17.34 3.19 -22.82
CA GLN A 60 17.04 4.19 -21.79
C GLN A 60 15.67 4.88 -21.97
N SER A 61 15.21 5.05 -23.21
CA SER A 61 13.89 5.61 -23.54
C SER A 61 12.73 4.78 -22.98
N VAL A 62 12.85 3.45 -22.97
CA VAL A 62 11.81 2.55 -22.43
C VAL A 62 11.68 2.74 -20.92
N TRP A 63 12.81 2.89 -20.22
CA TRP A 63 12.80 3.14 -18.78
C TRP A 63 12.18 4.48 -18.44
N SER A 64 12.52 5.54 -19.16
CA SER A 64 11.89 6.85 -18.97
C SER A 64 10.37 6.76 -19.17
N PHE A 65 9.90 6.03 -20.18
CA PHE A 65 8.48 5.81 -20.38
C PHE A 65 7.81 5.12 -19.19
N ILE A 66 8.43 4.08 -18.62
CA ILE A 66 7.89 3.36 -17.46
C ILE A 66 7.81 4.27 -16.22
N HIS A 67 8.86 5.04 -15.93
CA HIS A 67 8.85 5.99 -14.81
C HIS A 67 7.75 7.04 -14.99
N LEU A 68 7.63 7.60 -16.19
CA LEU A 68 6.59 8.59 -16.51
C LEU A 68 5.18 8.00 -16.37
N ALA A 69 4.96 6.80 -16.92
CA ALA A 69 3.69 6.10 -16.82
C ALA A 69 3.30 5.81 -15.36
N TYR A 70 4.27 5.40 -14.53
CA TYR A 70 4.05 5.21 -13.09
C TYR A 70 3.66 6.52 -12.40
N ILE A 71 4.43 7.58 -12.62
CA ILE A 71 4.18 8.91 -12.04
C ILE A 71 2.77 9.39 -12.38
N ILE A 72 2.39 9.32 -13.65
CA ILE A 72 1.07 9.75 -14.12
C ILE A 72 -0.03 8.88 -13.49
N SER A 73 0.13 7.55 -13.51
CA SER A 73 -0.87 6.61 -13.00
C SER A 73 -1.12 6.81 -11.51
N VAL A 74 -0.07 6.92 -10.70
CA VAL A 74 -0.17 7.11 -9.25
C VAL A 74 -0.75 8.49 -8.93
N SER A 75 -0.31 9.54 -9.63
CA SER A 75 -0.83 10.90 -9.43
C SER A 75 -2.31 10.98 -9.75
N LEU A 76 -2.75 10.44 -10.90
CA LEU A 76 -4.16 10.35 -11.27
C LEU A 76 -4.95 9.53 -10.25
N TRP A 77 -4.41 8.40 -9.78
CA TRP A 77 -5.07 7.58 -8.77
C TRP A 77 -5.31 8.34 -7.45
N LEU A 78 -4.30 9.07 -6.96
CA LEU A 78 -4.39 9.90 -5.77
C LEU A 78 -5.40 11.05 -5.95
N LEU A 79 -5.42 11.69 -7.11
CA LEU A 79 -6.36 12.77 -7.44
C LEU A 79 -7.81 12.28 -7.60
N ILE A 80 -8.01 11.07 -8.12
CA ILE A 80 -9.34 10.45 -8.28
C ILE A 80 -9.89 9.93 -6.95
N TRP A 81 -9.02 9.63 -5.98
CA TRP A 81 -9.43 9.02 -4.71
C TRP A 81 -10.51 9.81 -3.93
N PRO A 82 -10.42 11.14 -3.73
CA PRO A 82 -11.48 11.91 -3.08
C PRO A 82 -12.85 11.75 -3.77
N VAL A 83 -12.86 11.70 -5.11
CA VAL A 83 -14.09 11.49 -5.88
C VAL A 83 -14.65 10.09 -5.63
N ARG A 84 -13.80 9.06 -5.65
CA ARG A 84 -14.21 7.68 -5.33
C ARG A 84 -14.72 7.55 -3.90
N LYS A 85 -14.08 8.24 -2.95
CA LYS A 85 -14.48 8.29 -1.54
C LYS A 85 -15.84 8.97 -1.36
N ARG A 86 -16.16 10.02 -2.13
CA ARG A 86 -17.51 10.62 -2.14
C ARG A 86 -18.57 9.67 -2.68
N LYS A 87 -18.25 8.89 -3.72
CA LYS A 87 -19.16 7.86 -4.27
C LYS A 87 -19.46 6.71 -3.31
N ALA A 88 -18.61 6.50 -2.29
CA ALA A 88 -18.83 5.48 -1.27
C ALA A 88 -19.98 5.81 -0.30
N GLY A 89 -20.60 6.99 -0.40
CA GLY A 89 -21.75 7.38 0.42
C GLY A 89 -21.35 8.19 1.65
N SER A 90 -22.33 8.48 2.50
CA SER A 90 -22.12 9.20 3.76
C SER A 90 -21.29 8.36 4.74
N LEU A 91 -20.64 9.04 5.67
CA LEU A 91 -19.78 8.38 6.66
C LEU A 91 -20.64 7.85 7.80
N GLN A 92 -20.66 6.54 7.98
CA GLN A 92 -21.38 5.87 9.07
C GLN A 92 -20.49 5.76 10.31
N LEU A 93 -19.26 5.27 10.12
CA LEU A 93 -18.32 5.08 11.22
C LEU A 93 -16.89 5.39 10.78
N ASN A 94 -16.22 6.24 11.56
CA ASN A 94 -14.79 6.50 11.44
C ASN A 94 -14.04 5.67 12.48
N VAL A 95 -13.38 4.61 12.04
CA VAL A 95 -12.62 3.71 12.92
C VAL A 95 -11.21 4.26 13.19
N GLY A 96 -10.79 5.26 12.43
CA GLY A 96 -9.47 5.87 12.55
C GLY A 96 -8.37 5.10 11.82
N ARG A 97 -7.12 5.33 12.22
CA ARG A 97 -5.96 4.68 11.59
C ARG A 97 -5.75 3.30 12.20
N THR A 98 -5.81 2.27 11.35
CA THR A 98 -5.43 0.92 11.77
C THR A 98 -3.93 0.81 11.98
N TRP A 99 -3.49 -0.32 12.54
CA TRP A 99 -2.07 -0.64 12.65
C TRP A 99 -1.34 -0.53 11.29
N HIS A 100 -1.97 -1.00 10.20
CA HIS A 100 -1.41 -0.94 8.86
C HIS A 100 -1.18 0.49 8.38
N ASN A 101 -2.15 1.38 8.62
CA ASN A 101 -1.99 2.79 8.29
C ASN A 101 -0.83 3.41 9.07
N ARG A 102 -0.69 3.11 10.36
CA ARG A 102 0.44 3.60 11.17
C ARG A 102 1.79 3.09 10.65
N MET A 103 1.88 1.81 10.28
CA MET A 103 3.10 1.24 9.73
C MET A 103 3.47 1.89 8.39
N LEU A 104 2.51 2.00 7.47
CA LEU A 104 2.73 2.64 6.16
C LEU A 104 3.07 4.12 6.28
N PHE A 105 2.55 4.80 7.30
CA PHE A 105 2.91 6.19 7.60
C PHE A 105 4.40 6.32 7.93
N TRP A 106 4.92 5.46 8.81
CA TRP A 106 6.35 5.44 9.16
C TRP A 106 7.23 5.02 7.98
N ILE A 107 6.81 4.02 7.20
CA ILE A 107 7.53 3.62 5.97
C ILE A 107 7.54 4.80 4.99
N GLY A 108 6.42 5.52 4.84
CA GLY A 108 6.36 6.70 3.98
C GLY A 108 7.30 7.81 4.42
N ILE A 109 7.44 8.06 5.73
CA ILE A 109 8.43 9.02 6.27
C ILE A 109 9.85 8.58 5.93
N ALA A 110 10.17 7.29 6.11
CA ALA A 110 11.48 6.77 5.75
C ALA A 110 11.74 6.93 4.23
N GLU A 111 10.74 6.66 3.40
CA GLU A 111 10.84 6.82 1.94
C GLU A 111 11.04 8.29 1.53
N PHE A 112 10.48 9.26 2.25
CA PHE A 112 10.77 10.68 2.04
C PHE A 112 12.24 11.01 2.31
N ALA A 113 12.84 10.46 3.36
CA ALA A 113 14.26 10.65 3.64
C ALA A 113 15.13 10.07 2.51
N ILE A 114 14.75 8.90 1.98
CA ILE A 114 15.39 8.26 0.83
C ILE A 114 15.27 9.15 -0.42
N ALA A 115 14.06 9.64 -0.73
CA ALA A 115 13.83 10.52 -1.87
C ALA A 115 14.64 11.82 -1.78
N ALA A 116 14.75 12.40 -0.58
CA ALA A 116 15.58 13.57 -0.32
C ALA A 116 17.08 13.28 -0.54
N MET A 117 17.57 12.15 -0.04
CA MET A 117 18.96 11.72 -0.28
C MET A 117 19.24 11.51 -1.77
N ILE A 118 18.33 10.87 -2.52
CA ILE A 118 18.48 10.69 -3.97
C ILE A 118 18.49 12.03 -4.70
N THR A 119 17.64 12.97 -4.28
CA THR A 119 17.60 14.33 -4.83
C THR A 119 18.92 15.06 -4.58
N TRP A 120 19.48 14.94 -3.38
CA TRP A 120 20.78 15.53 -3.03
C TRP A 120 21.91 14.96 -3.89
N ILE A 121 21.98 13.64 -4.05
CA ILE A 121 22.98 12.98 -4.90
C ILE A 121 22.83 13.43 -6.35
N ALA A 122 21.61 13.47 -6.86
CA ALA A 122 21.30 13.94 -8.21
C ALA A 122 21.78 15.38 -8.42
N TRP A 123 21.56 16.26 -7.45
CA TRP A 123 22.03 17.64 -7.48
C TRP A 123 23.56 17.75 -7.60
N LEU A 124 24.31 16.99 -6.80
CA LEU A 124 25.78 16.97 -6.87
C LEU A 124 26.28 16.47 -8.24
N THR A 125 25.65 15.43 -8.78
CA THR A 125 26.02 14.91 -10.12
C THR A 125 25.75 15.94 -11.23
N LEU A 126 24.73 16.78 -11.08
CA LEU A 126 24.43 17.84 -12.05
C LEU A 126 25.48 18.94 -12.05
N THR A 127 26.10 19.22 -10.90
CA THR A 127 27.09 20.28 -10.74
C THR A 127 28.50 19.89 -11.19
N GLU A 128 28.83 18.59 -11.21
CA GLU A 128 30.19 18.10 -11.48
C GLU A 128 30.48 17.76 -12.96
N VAL A 129 29.44 17.59 -13.79
CA VAL A 129 29.59 17.10 -15.17
C VAL A 129 28.98 18.08 -16.17
N ALA A 130 29.64 18.28 -17.32
CA ALA A 130 29.05 18.98 -18.47
C ALA A 130 27.89 18.14 -19.03
N ASN A 131 26.70 18.33 -18.46
CA ASN A 131 25.56 17.47 -18.71
C ASN A 131 24.79 17.89 -19.96
N SER A 132 24.43 16.92 -20.78
CA SER A 132 23.50 17.11 -21.89
C SER A 132 22.07 17.35 -21.37
N SER A 133 21.23 18.05 -22.14
CA SER A 133 19.82 18.30 -21.78
C SER A 133 19.02 17.00 -21.54
N ILE A 134 19.42 15.91 -22.19
CA ILE A 134 18.81 14.59 -22.05
C ILE A 134 19.11 13.97 -20.68
N GLU A 135 20.35 14.09 -20.19
CA GLU A 135 20.75 13.55 -18.87
C GLU A 135 20.03 14.28 -17.74
N VAL A 136 19.90 15.61 -17.86
CA VAL A 136 19.16 16.44 -16.89
C VAL A 136 17.69 16.01 -16.82
N ALA A 137 17.04 15.81 -17.98
CA ALA A 137 15.64 15.37 -18.03
C ALA A 137 15.44 13.98 -17.40
N GLN A 138 16.35 13.04 -17.65
CA GLN A 138 16.28 11.69 -17.10
C GLN A 138 16.48 11.68 -15.58
N LEU A 139 17.45 12.44 -15.08
CA LEU A 139 17.70 12.53 -13.65
C LEU A 139 16.52 13.17 -12.92
N SER A 140 15.95 14.21 -13.49
CA SER A 140 14.73 14.88 -12.97
C SER A 140 13.56 13.91 -12.90
N LEU A 141 13.37 13.07 -13.92
CA LEU A 141 12.31 12.06 -13.94
C LEU A 141 12.52 10.99 -12.85
N LYS A 142 13.77 10.55 -12.64
CA LYS A 142 14.11 9.60 -11.57
C LYS A 142 13.82 10.20 -10.19
N VAL A 143 14.21 11.45 -9.95
CA VAL A 143 13.89 12.17 -8.72
C VAL A 143 12.37 12.25 -8.52
N ALA A 144 11.63 12.66 -9.55
CA ALA A 144 10.17 12.75 -9.50
C ALA A 144 9.51 11.40 -9.16
N PHE A 145 10.01 10.29 -9.72
CA PHE A 145 9.52 8.95 -9.40
C PHE A 145 9.62 8.63 -7.91
N TRP A 146 10.78 8.88 -7.28
CA TRP A 146 11.00 8.61 -5.86
C TRP A 146 10.09 9.45 -4.96
N TRP A 147 9.92 10.73 -5.29
CA TRP A 147 8.99 11.60 -4.56
C TRP A 147 7.54 11.12 -4.68
N VAL A 148 7.11 10.68 -5.86
CA VAL A 148 5.76 10.15 -6.07
C VAL A 148 5.55 8.85 -5.30
N LEU A 149 6.53 7.95 -5.29
CA LEU A 149 6.49 6.71 -4.50
C LEU A 149 6.38 7.01 -3.00
N ALA A 150 7.23 7.91 -2.48
CA ALA A 150 7.20 8.33 -1.08
C ALA A 150 5.85 8.95 -0.71
N ALA A 151 5.35 9.89 -1.52
CA ALA A 151 4.05 10.52 -1.33
C ALA A 151 2.91 9.51 -1.35
N PHE A 152 2.95 8.52 -2.24
CA PHE A 152 1.95 7.45 -2.31
C PHE A 152 1.91 6.59 -1.06
N ILE A 153 3.07 6.09 -0.60
CA ILE A 153 3.16 5.26 0.61
C ILE A 153 2.72 6.06 1.84
N PHE A 154 3.16 7.30 1.96
CA PHE A 154 2.76 8.19 3.03
C PHE A 154 1.26 8.47 3.02
N ALA A 155 0.68 8.73 1.84
CA ALA A 155 -0.76 8.93 1.68
C ALA A 155 -1.56 7.68 2.13
N LEU A 156 -1.13 6.47 1.74
CA LEU A 156 -1.72 5.23 2.25
C LEU A 156 -1.71 5.16 3.78
N GLY A 157 -0.61 5.61 4.41
CA GLY A 157 -0.48 5.68 5.86
C GLY A 157 -1.37 6.71 6.53
N LEU A 158 -1.67 7.82 5.86
CA LEU A 158 -2.60 8.84 6.36
C LEU A 158 -4.08 8.42 6.29
N ASN A 159 -4.41 7.47 5.41
CA ASN A 159 -5.78 7.00 5.24
C ASN A 159 -6.33 6.38 6.53
N LYS A 160 -7.64 6.43 6.69
CA LYS A 160 -8.35 5.87 7.84
C LYS A 160 -9.25 4.74 7.35
N LEU A 161 -9.52 3.79 8.23
CA LEU A 161 -10.60 2.84 8.01
C LEU A 161 -11.92 3.58 8.25
N GLU A 162 -12.74 3.62 7.21
CA GLU A 162 -14.06 4.26 7.25
C GLU A 162 -15.11 3.30 6.71
N LEU A 163 -16.21 3.15 7.46
CA LEU A 163 -17.41 2.48 7.00
C LEU A 163 -18.37 3.55 6.50
N ARG A 164 -18.91 3.33 5.30
CA ARG A 164 -19.80 4.26 4.59
C ARG A 164 -21.02 3.51 4.08
N ASP A 165 -22.05 4.24 3.68
CA ASP A 165 -23.34 3.66 3.26
C ASP A 165 -23.20 2.57 2.19
N ASN A 166 -22.29 2.76 1.22
CA ASN A 166 -22.16 1.86 0.09
C ASN A 166 -21.00 0.86 0.24
N GLY A 167 -20.20 0.96 1.30
CA GLY A 167 -19.07 0.05 1.48
C GLY A 167 -18.02 0.51 2.50
N LEU A 168 -16.91 -0.21 2.50
CA LEU A 168 -15.76 0.04 3.34
C LEU A 168 -14.64 0.71 2.53
N CYS A 169 -14.10 1.78 3.10
CA CYS A 169 -12.92 2.47 2.58
C CYS A 169 -11.70 2.14 3.44
N PHE A 170 -10.69 1.54 2.83
CA PHE A 170 -9.44 1.20 3.50
C PHE A 170 -8.26 1.20 2.51
N LEU A 171 -7.14 1.81 2.89
CA LEU A 171 -5.89 1.86 2.11
C LEU A 171 -6.08 2.23 0.63
N TYR A 172 -6.83 3.32 0.36
CA TYR A 172 -7.14 3.78 -1.01
C TYR A 172 -7.90 2.75 -1.86
N ASN A 173 -8.53 1.78 -1.21
CA ASN A 173 -9.45 0.84 -1.82
C ASN A 173 -10.87 1.08 -1.28
N PHE A 174 -11.85 0.94 -2.18
CA PHE A 174 -13.26 0.98 -1.85
C PHE A 174 -13.84 -0.39 -2.15
N ILE A 175 -14.40 -1.02 -1.12
CA ILE A 175 -14.99 -2.35 -1.18
C ILE A 175 -16.49 -2.18 -0.94
N PRO A 176 -17.32 -2.25 -2.00
CA PRO A 176 -18.76 -2.19 -1.86
C PRO A 176 -19.29 -3.31 -0.97
N TRP A 177 -20.34 -3.04 -0.19
CA TRP A 177 -20.95 -4.07 0.66
C TRP A 177 -21.39 -5.30 -0.14
N GLN A 178 -21.92 -5.11 -1.35
CA GLN A 178 -22.37 -6.19 -2.23
C GLN A 178 -21.25 -7.16 -2.63
N ARG A 179 -19.98 -6.75 -2.50
CA ARG A 179 -18.83 -7.61 -2.79
C ARG A 179 -18.39 -8.44 -1.59
N MET A 180 -18.82 -8.09 -0.39
CA MET A 180 -18.46 -8.84 0.81
C MET A 180 -19.44 -10.01 0.97
N LYS A 181 -18.91 -11.22 1.09
CA LYS A 181 -19.68 -12.46 1.28
C LYS A 181 -20.15 -12.59 2.71
N SER A 182 -19.19 -12.45 3.62
CA SER A 182 -19.34 -12.68 5.03
C SER A 182 -18.27 -11.91 5.77
N TYR A 183 -18.48 -11.78 7.07
CA TYR A 183 -17.48 -11.25 7.97
C TYR A 183 -17.47 -12.09 9.25
N THR A 184 -16.30 -12.21 9.86
CA THR A 184 -16.11 -12.89 11.14
C THR A 184 -15.06 -12.14 11.96
N TRP A 185 -15.12 -12.28 13.28
CA TRP A 185 -14.04 -11.87 14.17
C TRP A 185 -13.11 -13.06 14.39
N ASP A 186 -11.81 -12.84 14.33
CA ASP A 186 -10.83 -13.90 14.63
C ASP A 186 -10.96 -14.33 16.10
N THR A 187 -10.97 -15.65 16.33
CA THR A 187 -11.16 -16.25 17.67
C THR A 187 -9.94 -16.08 18.56
N ASN A 188 -8.74 -16.11 17.98
CA ASN A 188 -7.48 -15.94 18.70
C ASN A 188 -7.17 -14.46 18.93
N TYR A 189 -7.62 -13.60 18.03
CA TYR A 189 -7.37 -12.17 18.06
C TYR A 189 -8.68 -11.37 17.90
N PRO A 190 -9.39 -11.05 19.00
CA PRO A 190 -10.74 -10.45 18.94
C PRO A 190 -10.77 -9.05 18.31
N ASN A 191 -9.61 -8.46 18.05
CA ASN A 191 -9.43 -7.16 17.38
C ASN A 191 -9.18 -7.29 15.87
N ILE A 192 -9.22 -8.49 15.30
CA ILE A 192 -9.06 -8.73 13.86
C ILE A 192 -10.41 -9.07 13.24
N LEU A 193 -10.87 -8.19 12.35
CA LEU A 193 -12.01 -8.41 11.48
C LEU A 193 -11.56 -9.13 10.22
N VAL A 194 -12.12 -10.29 9.95
CA VAL A 194 -11.89 -11.05 8.72
C VAL A 194 -13.09 -10.86 7.80
N ILE A 195 -12.87 -10.27 6.64
CA ILE A 195 -13.89 -10.03 5.62
C ILE A 195 -13.63 -10.96 4.44
N GLN A 196 -14.60 -11.80 4.10
CA GLN A 196 -14.56 -12.58 2.87
C GLN A 196 -15.15 -11.75 1.73
N ILE A 197 -14.48 -11.69 0.59
CA ILE A 197 -14.82 -10.83 -0.54
C ILE A 197 -14.91 -11.69 -1.79
N HIS A 198 -15.88 -11.40 -2.66
CA HIS A 198 -15.90 -11.89 -4.04
C HIS A 198 -14.72 -11.26 -4.82
N PRO A 199 -13.67 -12.05 -5.15
CA PRO A 199 -12.55 -11.52 -5.90
C PRO A 199 -13.03 -11.15 -7.31
N ARG A 200 -12.57 -10.01 -7.83
CA ARG A 200 -12.84 -9.61 -9.24
C ARG A 200 -12.00 -10.41 -10.23
N PHE A 201 -10.86 -10.92 -9.77
CA PHE A 201 -9.88 -11.65 -10.55
C PHE A 201 -9.38 -12.83 -9.72
N VAL A 202 -9.12 -13.97 -10.35
CA VAL A 202 -8.74 -15.24 -9.69
C VAL A 202 -7.50 -15.10 -8.80
N PHE A 203 -6.61 -14.15 -9.12
CA PHE A 203 -5.36 -13.92 -8.37
C PHE A 203 -5.51 -12.97 -7.18
N LEU A 204 -6.67 -12.34 -6.98
CA LEU A 204 -6.89 -11.47 -5.84
C LEU A 204 -7.35 -12.31 -4.63
N PRO A 205 -6.84 -12.00 -3.43
CA PRO A 205 -7.22 -12.74 -2.23
C PRO A 205 -8.72 -12.57 -1.96
N ALA A 206 -9.38 -13.70 -1.66
CA ALA A 206 -10.80 -13.76 -1.34
C ALA A 206 -11.10 -13.41 0.13
N SER A 207 -10.08 -13.15 0.94
CA SER A 207 -10.22 -12.75 2.34
C SER A 207 -9.30 -11.59 2.67
N MET A 208 -9.78 -10.72 3.55
CA MET A 208 -9.08 -9.54 4.01
C MET A 208 -9.19 -9.45 5.52
N ASN A 209 -8.04 -9.45 6.18
CA ASN A 209 -7.97 -9.22 7.62
C ASN A 209 -7.80 -7.73 7.84
N ILE A 210 -8.43 -7.17 8.88
CA ILE A 210 -8.28 -5.77 9.26
C ILE A 210 -8.17 -5.72 10.77
N ARG A 211 -7.05 -5.19 11.28
CA ARG A 211 -6.87 -4.99 12.72
C ARG A 211 -7.53 -3.69 13.13
N VAL A 212 -8.58 -3.81 13.92
CA VAL A 212 -9.44 -2.73 14.39
C VAL A 212 -9.08 -2.42 15.85
N PRO A 213 -9.11 -1.15 16.29
CA PRO A 213 -9.07 -0.82 17.73
C PRO A 213 -10.27 -1.44 18.46
N GLU A 214 -10.02 -2.13 19.58
CA GLU A 214 -11.06 -2.89 20.32
C GLU A 214 -12.29 -2.06 20.67
N GLN A 215 -12.10 -0.77 20.96
CA GLN A 215 -13.16 0.20 21.28
C GLN A 215 -14.21 0.36 20.17
N HIS A 216 -13.85 0.05 18.92
CA HIS A 216 -14.74 0.18 17.77
C HIS A 216 -15.38 -1.15 17.34
N ARG A 217 -15.07 -2.26 18.02
CA ARG A 217 -15.56 -3.60 17.64
C ARG A 217 -17.09 -3.65 17.55
N ASP A 218 -17.78 -3.28 18.63
CA ASP A 218 -19.24 -3.36 18.70
C ASP A 218 -19.95 -2.36 17.79
N ALA A 219 -19.29 -1.24 17.51
CA ALA A 219 -19.81 -0.24 16.57
C ALA A 219 -19.70 -0.73 15.12
N ILE A 220 -18.56 -1.36 14.77
CA ILE A 220 -18.37 -1.99 13.46
C ILE A 220 -19.35 -3.14 13.30
N ASP A 221 -19.50 -4.00 14.30
CA ASP A 221 -20.39 -5.16 14.22
C ASP A 221 -21.82 -4.73 13.93
N ARG A 222 -22.34 -3.73 14.65
CA ARG A 222 -23.67 -3.15 14.39
C ARG A 222 -23.84 -2.63 12.95
N VAL A 223 -22.86 -1.89 12.44
CA VAL A 223 -22.93 -1.36 11.07
C VAL A 223 -22.85 -2.50 10.04
N VAL A 224 -21.92 -3.43 10.22
CA VAL A 224 -21.68 -4.51 9.26
C VAL A 224 -22.85 -5.50 9.21
N GLN A 225 -23.46 -5.84 10.36
CA GLN A 225 -24.66 -6.69 10.44
C GLN A 225 -25.84 -6.14 9.64
N THR A 226 -25.91 -4.82 9.47
CA THR A 226 -26.97 -4.17 8.68
C THR A 226 -26.86 -4.50 7.18
N TYR A 227 -25.67 -4.81 6.69
CA TYR A 227 -25.40 -5.01 5.26
C TYR A 227 -24.97 -6.42 4.88
N ILE A 228 -24.36 -7.16 5.80
CA ILE A 228 -23.72 -8.45 5.52
C ILE A 228 -24.12 -9.44 6.61
N PRO A 229 -24.60 -10.66 6.26
CA PRO A 229 -24.87 -11.68 7.24
C PRO A 229 -23.57 -12.14 7.91
N CYS A 230 -23.60 -12.23 9.24
CA CYS A 230 -22.52 -12.85 10.01
C CYS A 230 -22.48 -14.34 9.67
N SER A 231 -21.32 -14.87 9.29
CA SER A 231 -21.13 -16.31 9.12
C SER A 231 -20.42 -16.87 10.36
N PRO A 232 -20.78 -18.06 10.84
CA PRO A 232 -19.97 -18.72 11.87
C PRO A 232 -18.55 -18.96 11.33
N PRO A 233 -17.51 -18.90 12.17
CA PRO A 233 -16.14 -19.22 11.74
C PRO A 233 -16.09 -20.64 11.15
N ASP A 234 -15.43 -20.79 10.01
CA ASP A 234 -15.32 -22.05 9.22
C ASP A 234 -14.83 -23.26 10.04
N SER A 235 -14.33 -23.06 11.26
CA SER A 235 -14.03 -24.14 12.22
C SER A 235 -15.24 -24.97 12.64
N LEU A 236 -16.47 -24.53 12.37
CA LEU A 236 -17.70 -25.30 12.60
C LEU A 236 -18.24 -26.01 11.35
N ALA A 237 -17.64 -25.79 10.17
CA ALA A 237 -18.07 -26.41 8.92
C ALA A 237 -17.33 -27.73 8.59
N LEU A 238 -16.40 -28.14 9.47
CA LEU A 238 -15.60 -29.36 9.34
C LEU A 238 -15.85 -30.37 10.50
N SER A 239 -16.91 -30.17 11.29
CA SER A 239 -17.39 -31.15 12.28
C SER A 239 -18.62 -31.88 11.77
#